data_AF-A0A1Q3BUE3-F1
#
_entry.id   AF-A0A1Q3BUE3-F1
#
_cell.length_a   1.000
_cell.length_b   1.000
_cell.length_c   1.000
_cell.angle_alpha   90.00
_cell.angle_beta   90.00
_cell.angle_gamma   90.00
#
_symmetry.space_group_name_H-M   'P 1'
#
loop_
_entity.id
_entity.type
_entity.pdbx_description
1 polymer ?
#
loop_
_entity_poly.entity_id
_entity_poly.type
_entity_poly.pdbx_seq_one_letter_code
_entity_poly.pdbx_strand_id
1 'polypeptide(L)'
;NGSLPFQYPRLTKENFDNWAIRMKAILGAQSAWEVVNKGIERLQEGATLNQVQRDALEKSRKKDQHALSIIHQGLDDAMFEKVANATTSKE
;
A
#
# COMPACT_ATOMS: atom_id res chain seq x y z
N ASN A 1 -19.53 9.16 15.94
CA ASN A 1 -18.51 8.10 15.93
C ASN A 1 -17.26 8.61 15.23
N GLY A 2 -16.42 9.34 15.96
CA GLY A 2 -15.20 9.93 15.43
C GLY A 2 -14.11 8.88 15.34
N SER A 3 -13.85 8.35 14.15
CA SER A 3 -12.57 7.71 13.88
C SER A 3 -11.51 8.80 13.97
N LEU A 4 -10.59 8.71 14.94
CA LEU A 4 -9.45 9.61 14.97
C LEU A 4 -8.66 9.37 13.67
N PRO A 5 -8.30 10.44 12.92
CA PRO A 5 -7.48 10.27 11.73
C PRO A 5 -6.19 9.58 12.14
N PHE A 6 -5.80 8.52 11.41
CA PHE A 6 -4.52 7.87 11.63
C PHE A 6 -3.42 8.93 11.44
N GLN A 7 -2.66 9.19 12.49
CA GLN A 7 -1.45 9.98 12.37
C GLN A 7 -0.38 9.07 11.77
N TYR A 8 -0.07 9.28 10.49
CA TYR A 8 0.96 8.50 9.81
C TYR A 8 2.36 8.99 10.25
N PRO A 9 3.28 8.07 10.55
CA PRO A 9 4.66 8.44 10.86
C PRO A 9 5.30 9.05 9.61
N ARG A 10 6.01 10.17 9.74
CA ARG A 10 6.79 10.73 8.63
C ARG A 10 8.16 10.06 8.55
N LEU A 11 8.48 9.51 7.38
CA LEU A 11 9.80 8.97 7.09
C LEU A 11 10.79 10.12 6.96
N THR A 12 11.92 10.00 7.68
CA THR A 12 13.09 10.86 7.56
C THR A 12 14.30 10.00 7.23
N LYS A 13 15.46 10.62 7.02
CA LYS A 13 16.71 9.89 6.72
C LYS A 13 17.20 8.98 7.86
N GLU A 14 16.72 9.18 9.08
CA GLU A 14 17.29 8.56 10.28
C GLU A 14 16.33 7.60 11.00
N ASN A 15 15.05 7.56 10.59
CA ASN A 15 14.01 6.87 11.36
C ASN A 15 13.37 5.68 10.64
N PHE A 16 14.00 5.17 9.58
CA PHE A 16 13.41 4.13 8.72
C PHE A 16 12.90 2.91 9.51
N ASP A 17 13.68 2.37 10.45
CA ASP A 17 13.27 1.20 11.23
C ASP A 17 12.00 1.47 12.06
N ASN A 18 11.96 2.62 12.75
CA ASN A 18 10.81 3.04 13.54
C ASN A 18 9.58 3.33 12.66
N TRP A 19 9.81 3.95 11.50
CA TRP A 19 8.78 4.21 10.51
C TRP A 19 8.20 2.91 9.97
N ALA A 20 9.04 1.95 9.58
CA ALA A 20 8.64 0.68 9.01
C ALA A 20 7.80 -0.16 9.98
N ILE A 21 8.20 -0.21 11.27
CA ILE A 21 7.41 -0.91 12.31
C ILE A 21 6.03 -0.30 12.47
N ARG A 22 5.93 1.04 12.50
CA ARG A 22 4.65 1.76 12.63
C ARG A 22 3.77 1.59 11.39
N MET A 23 4.36 1.70 10.20
CA MET A 23 3.65 1.50 8.94
C MET A 23 3.12 0.09 8.79
N LYS A 24 3.91 -0.92 9.17
CA LYS A 24 3.47 -2.32 9.20
C LYS A 24 2.25 -2.51 10.12
N ALA A 25 2.24 -1.89 11.30
CA ALA A 25 1.11 -1.95 12.21
C ALA A 25 -0.15 -1.27 11.63
N ILE A 26 -0.01 -0.09 11.02
CA ILE A 26 -1.12 0.64 10.38
C ILE A 26 -1.69 -0.15 9.20
N LEU A 27 -0.83 -0.64 8.30
CA LEU A 27 -1.23 -1.46 7.16
C LEU A 27 -1.87 -2.78 7.63
N GLY A 28 -1.38 -3.38 8.71
CA GLY A 28 -1.98 -4.55 9.34
C GLY A 28 -3.40 -4.27 9.86
N ALA A 29 -3.59 -3.15 10.56
CA ALA A 29 -4.91 -2.72 11.05
C ALA A 29 -5.91 -2.44 9.91
N GLN A 30 -5.42 -1.94 8.77
CA GLN A 30 -6.22 -1.71 7.56
C GLN A 30 -6.29 -2.94 6.64
N SER A 31 -5.84 -4.10 7.14
CA SER A 31 -5.72 -5.37 6.41
C SER A 31 -4.88 -5.31 5.13
N ALA A 32 -4.21 -4.21 4.83
CA ALA A 32 -3.52 -3.92 3.58
C ALA A 32 -2.05 -4.41 3.54
N TRP A 33 -1.52 -4.93 4.65
CA TRP A 33 -0.14 -5.46 4.70
C TRP A 33 0.13 -6.57 3.69
N GLU A 34 -0.84 -7.47 3.45
CA GLU A 34 -0.64 -8.62 2.56
C GLU A 34 -0.32 -8.20 1.12
N VAL A 35 -0.94 -7.12 0.61
CA VAL A 35 -0.68 -6.63 -0.75
C VAL A 35 0.68 -5.94 -0.86
N VAL A 36 1.16 -5.29 0.20
CA VAL A 36 2.52 -4.73 0.28
C VAL A 36 3.56 -5.84 0.28
N ASN A 37 3.34 -6.88 1.09
CA ASN A 37 4.31 -7.96 1.28
C ASN A 37 4.36 -8.90 0.06
N LYS A 38 3.20 -9.36 -0.40
CA LYS A 38 3.10 -10.36 -1.49
C LYS A 38 3.01 -9.72 -2.87
N GLY A 39 2.46 -8.52 -2.97
CA GLY A 39 2.11 -7.88 -4.24
C GLY A 39 0.76 -8.36 -4.76
N ILE A 40 0.30 -7.72 -5.83
CA ILE A 40 -0.84 -8.22 -6.60
C ILE A 40 -0.31 -9.15 -7.70
N GLU A 41 -1.00 -10.27 -7.91
CA GLU A 41 -0.76 -11.12 -9.07
C GLU A 41 -0.95 -10.30 -10.37
N ARG A 42 0.12 -10.19 -11.15
CA ARG A 42 0.02 -9.67 -12.52
C ARG A 42 -0.71 -10.72 -13.35
N LEU A 43 -1.80 -10.30 -13.98
CA LEU A 43 -2.41 -11.12 -15.01
C LEU A 43 -1.44 -11.26 -16.18
N GLN A 44 -1.28 -12.48 -16.69
CA GLN A 44 -0.66 -12.67 -18.00
C GLN A 44 -1.53 -11.97 -19.06
N GLU A 45 -0.88 -11.24 -19.97
CA GLU A 45 -1.55 -10.68 -21.13
C GLU A 45 -2.23 -11.80 -21.93
N GLY A 46 -3.53 -11.65 -22.18
CA GLY A 46 -4.35 -12.66 -22.86
C GLY A 46 -5.05 -13.68 -21.95
N ALA A 47 -4.89 -13.61 -20.62
CA ALA A 47 -5.62 -14.48 -19.70
C ALA A 47 -7.13 -14.16 -19.71
N THR A 48 -7.96 -15.12 -20.12
CA THR A 48 -9.42 -15.02 -20.02
C THR A 48 -9.86 -15.26 -18.58
N LEU A 49 -10.06 -14.18 -17.84
CA LEU A 49 -10.63 -14.27 -16.50
C LEU A 49 -12.13 -14.45 -16.53
N ASN A 50 -12.61 -15.39 -15.72
CA ASN A 50 -14.03 -15.47 -15.38
C ASN A 50 -14.43 -14.31 -14.44
N GLN A 51 -15.73 -14.11 -14.23
CA GLN A 51 -16.24 -12.99 -13.43
C GLN A 51 -15.68 -12.98 -11.99
N VAL A 52 -15.61 -14.14 -11.34
CA VAL A 52 -15.11 -14.27 -9.96
C VAL A 52 -13.65 -13.83 -9.86
N GLN A 53 -12.82 -14.19 -10.84
CA GLN A 53 -11.41 -13.80 -10.89
C GLN A 53 -11.25 -12.29 -11.16
N ARG A 54 -12.11 -11.70 -12.00
CA ARG A 54 -12.12 -10.25 -12.25
C ARG A 54 -12.45 -9.47 -10.99
N ASP A 55 -13.50 -9.88 -10.27
CA ASP A 55 -13.93 -9.24 -9.03
C ASP A 55 -12.85 -9.34 -7.94
N ALA A 56 -12.21 -10.51 -7.82
CA ALA A 56 -11.11 -10.70 -6.89
C ALA A 56 -9.90 -9.81 -7.21
N LEU A 57 -9.55 -9.68 -8.48
CA LEU A 57 -8.46 -8.80 -8.92
C LEU A 57 -8.78 -7.33 -8.64
N GLU A 58 -9.99 -6.87 -8.96
CA GLU A 58 -10.40 -5.49 -8.69
C GLU A 58 -10.34 -5.18 -7.20
N LYS A 59 -10.79 -6.11 -6.35
CA LYS A 59 -10.67 -6.00 -4.89
C LYS A 59 -9.21 -5.90 -4.44
N SER A 60 -8.33 -6.70 -5.02
CA SER A 60 -6.89 -6.65 -4.74
C SER A 60 -6.27 -5.32 -5.16
N ARG A 61 -6.59 -4.82 -6.36
CA ARG A 61 -6.17 -3.50 -6.87
C ARG A 61 -6.61 -2.36 -5.97
N LYS A 62 -7.87 -2.35 -5.54
CA LYS A 62 -8.38 -1.32 -4.59
C LYS A 62 -7.59 -1.34 -3.29
N LYS A 63 -7.28 -2.54 -2.79
CA LYS A 63 -6.55 -2.73 -1.54
C LYS A 63 -5.08 -2.31 -1.63
N ASP A 64 -4.44 -2.57 -2.76
CA ASP A 64 -3.08 -2.12 -3.06
C ASP A 64 -3.00 -0.59 -3.19
N GLN A 65 -3.91 0.03 -3.93
CA GLN A 65 -3.95 1.49 -4.02
C GLN A 65 -4.24 2.14 -2.66
N HIS A 66 -5.05 1.49 -1.84
CA HIS A 66 -5.24 1.91 -0.45
C HIS A 66 -3.95 1.80 0.37
N ALA A 67 -3.20 0.70 0.28
CA ALA A 67 -1.89 0.55 0.91
C ALA A 67 -0.89 1.62 0.42
N LEU A 68 -0.84 1.87 -0.89
CA LEU A 68 0.02 2.88 -1.51
C LEU A 68 -0.31 4.28 -0.98
N SER A 69 -1.61 4.61 -0.86
CA SER A 69 -2.03 5.90 -0.29
C SER A 69 -1.62 6.07 1.18
N ILE A 70 -1.61 4.98 1.97
CA ILE A 70 -1.14 4.98 3.35
C ILE A 70 0.37 5.21 3.39
N ILE A 71 1.12 4.53 2.53
CA ILE A 71 2.58 4.71 2.40
C ILE A 71 2.89 6.17 2.09
N HIS A 72 2.26 6.76 1.07
CA HIS A 72 2.46 8.17 0.69
C HIS A 72 2.17 9.15 1.84
N GLN A 73 1.12 8.91 2.63
CA GLN A 73 0.82 9.75 3.81
C GLN A 73 1.90 9.67 4.90
N GLY A 74 2.69 8.60 4.91
CA GLY A 74 3.83 8.42 5.80
C GLY A 74 5.15 8.98 5.26
N LEU A 75 5.17 9.62 4.08
CA LEU A 75 6.39 10.19 3.50
C LEU A 75 6.43 11.70 3.68
N ASP A 76 7.64 12.25 3.79
CA ASP A 76 7.84 13.67 3.47
C ASP A 76 7.95 13.85 1.94
N ASP A 77 7.90 15.09 1.47
CA ASP A 77 7.89 15.39 0.03
C ASP A 77 9.15 14.85 -0.67
N ALA A 78 10.31 14.90 0.00
CA ALA A 78 11.58 14.44 -0.54
C ALA A 78 11.65 12.90 -0.67
N MET A 79 11.02 12.15 0.23
CA MET A 79 10.90 10.69 0.12
C MET A 79 9.79 10.30 -0.84
N PHE A 80 8.70 11.06 -0.91
CA PHE A 80 7.61 10.85 -1.86
C PHE A 80 8.11 10.93 -3.31
N GLU A 81 8.88 11.96 -3.66
CA GLU A 81 9.42 12.11 -5.03
C GLU A 81 10.23 10.89 -5.50
N LYS A 82 10.91 10.19 -4.58
CA LYS A 82 11.69 8.99 -4.91
C LYS A 82 10.83 7.79 -5.29
N VAL A 83 9.61 7.71 -4.75
CA VAL A 83 8.68 6.59 -4.96
C VAL A 83 7.45 6.99 -5.78
N ALA A 84 7.37 8.23 -6.25
CA ALA A 84 6.20 8.74 -6.99
C ALA A 84 5.90 7.98 -8.29
N ASN A 85 6.90 7.28 -8.85
CA ASN A 85 6.73 6.44 -10.03
C ASN A 85 6.27 5.00 -9.70
N ALA A 86 6.24 4.62 -8.43
CA ALA A 86 5.73 3.32 -8.00
C ALA A 86 4.21 3.27 -8.29
N THR A 87 3.78 2.20 -8.94
CA THR A 87 2.38 2.02 -9.32
C THR A 87 1.65 1.07 -8.37
N THR A 88 2.42 0.30 -7.61
CA THR A 88 1.93 -0.66 -6.63
C THR A 88 2.57 -0.41 -5.27
N SER A 89 1.89 -0.84 -4.20
CA SER A 89 2.37 -0.65 -2.83
C SER A 89 3.60 -1.49 -2.46
N LYS A 90 4.03 -2.41 -3.33
CA LYS A 90 5.17 -3.31 -3.13
C LYS A 90 6.49 -2.76 -3.71
N GLU A 91 6.40 -1.89 -4.72
CA GLU A 91 7.55 -1.27 -5.40
C GLU A 91 8.23 -0.23 -4.50
#